data_AF-A0A2H6AH57-F1
#
_entry.id   AF-A0A2H6AH57-F1
#
_cell.length_a   1.000
_cell.length_b   1.000
_cell.length_c   1.000
_cell.angle_alpha   90.00
_cell.angle_beta   90.00
_cell.angle_gamma   90.00
#
_symmetry.space_group_name_H-M   'P 1'
#
loop_
_entity.id
_entity.type
_entity.pdbx_description
1 polymer ?
#
loop_
_entity_poly.entity_id
_entity_poly.type
_entity_poly.pdbx_seq_one_letter_code
_entity_poly.pdbx_strand_id
1 'polypeptide(L)'
;MHWTDDNPNSVAALASALRLDFKPQRILVFFPVELERALAERELSYRGLTEDDLEKRQLITIFRVRRVGNNYQIEVVDQRPRRPGD
;
A
#
# COMPACT_ATOMS: atom_id res chain seq x y z
N MET A 1 -10.18 5.06 -0.71
CA MET A 1 -10.14 3.58 -0.62
C MET A 1 -9.90 3.18 0.84
N HIS A 2 -10.16 1.94 1.26
CA HIS A 2 -9.70 1.47 2.58
C HIS A 2 -9.03 0.11 2.44
N TRP A 3 -7.92 -0.07 3.12
CA TRP A 3 -7.23 -1.36 3.21
C TRP A 3 -7.57 -2.00 4.55
N THR A 4 -7.82 -3.30 4.53
CA THR A 4 -8.15 -4.09 5.71
C THR A 4 -7.09 -5.16 5.89
N ASP A 5 -6.58 -5.28 7.11
CA ASP A 5 -5.70 -6.38 7.52
C ASP A 5 -6.34 -7.13 8.70
N ASP A 6 -6.57 -8.42 8.48
CA ASP A 6 -7.07 -9.38 9.45
C ASP A 6 -6.03 -10.48 9.78
N ASN A 7 -4.81 -10.38 9.25
CA ASN A 7 -3.74 -11.31 9.57
C ASN A 7 -3.35 -11.18 11.06
N PRO A 8 -3.53 -12.23 11.89
CA PRO A 8 -3.33 -12.13 13.34
C PRO A 8 -1.90 -11.74 13.75
N ASN A 9 -0.91 -12.01 12.90
CA ASN A 9 0.50 -11.65 13.15
C ASN A 9 0.75 -10.18 12.85
N SER A 10 0.29 -9.68 11.69
CA SER A 10 0.37 -8.25 11.33
C SER A 10 -0.36 -7.39 12.35
N VAL A 11 -1.56 -7.83 12.75
CA VAL A 11 -2.38 -7.13 13.74
C VAL A 11 -1.70 -7.08 15.11
N ALA A 12 -1.09 -8.19 15.56
CA ALA A 12 -0.33 -8.20 16.81
C ALA A 12 0.90 -7.28 16.76
N ALA A 13 1.64 -7.32 15.65
CA ALA A 13 2.84 -6.50 15.47
C ALA A 13 2.50 -5.01 15.49
N LEU A 14 1.44 -4.61 14.80
CA LEU A 14 1.00 -3.21 14.81
C LEU A 14 0.48 -2.78 16.19
N ALA A 15 -0.34 -3.60 16.85
CA ALA A 15 -0.85 -3.30 18.19
C ALA A 15 0.30 -3.10 19.20
N SER A 16 1.34 -3.93 19.12
CA SER A 16 2.56 -3.79 19.92
C SER A 16 3.32 -2.51 19.60
N ALA A 17 3.52 -2.20 18.32
CA ALA A 17 4.20 -0.97 17.89
C ALA A 17 3.47 0.31 18.34
N LEU A 18 2.14 0.27 18.36
CA LEU A 18 1.27 1.35 18.84
C LEU A 18 1.07 1.35 20.36
N ARG A 19 1.62 0.34 21.07
CA ARG A 19 1.49 0.15 22.52
C ARG A 19 0.02 0.09 22.99
N LEU A 20 -0.83 -0.58 22.22
CA LEU A 20 -2.20 -0.85 22.62
C LEU A 20 -2.22 -1.91 23.73
N ASP A 21 -3.08 -1.74 24.71
CA ASP A 21 -3.35 -2.71 25.79
C ASP A 21 -4.35 -3.80 25.38
N PHE A 22 -4.92 -3.69 24.17
CA PHE A 22 -5.78 -4.70 23.56
C PHE A 22 -5.25 -5.12 22.18
N LYS A 23 -5.62 -6.33 21.76
CA LYS A 23 -5.36 -6.83 20.40
C LYS A 23 -6.63 -6.71 19.56
N PRO A 24 -6.72 -5.76 18.60
CA PRO A 24 -7.87 -5.70 17.71
C PRO A 24 -7.98 -6.98 16.88
N GLN A 25 -9.18 -7.31 16.41
CA GLN A 25 -9.37 -8.44 15.47
C GLN A 25 -9.07 -8.05 14.02
N ARG A 26 -9.11 -6.74 13.72
CA ARG A 26 -8.97 -6.20 12.38
C ARG A 26 -8.44 -4.77 12.45
N ILE A 27 -7.60 -4.42 11.49
CA ILE A 27 -7.14 -3.04 11.29
C ILE A 27 -7.79 -2.52 10.01
N LEU A 28 -8.35 -1.31 10.06
CA LEU A 28 -8.77 -0.57 8.89
C LEU A 28 -7.82 0.62 8.72
N VAL A 29 -7.19 0.69 7.55
CA VAL A 29 -6.34 1.82 7.17
C VAL A 29 -7.05 2.61 6.09
N PHE A 30 -7.19 3.91 6.34
CA PHE A 30 -7.71 4.88 5.40
C PHE A 30 -6.54 5.72 4.88
N PHE A 31 -6.36 5.73 3.57
CA PHE A 31 -5.35 6.59 2.94
C PHE A 31 -6.01 7.92 2.52
N PRO A 32 -5.32 9.05 2.70
CA PRO A 32 -5.79 10.32 2.15
C PRO A 32 -5.93 10.23 0.62
N VAL A 33 -6.96 10.89 0.07
CA VAL A 33 -7.26 10.86 -1.37
C VAL A 33 -6.08 11.38 -2.19
N GLU A 34 -5.35 12.37 -1.66
CA GLU A 34 -4.18 12.95 -2.31
C GLU A 34 -3.04 11.95 -2.42
N LEU A 35 -2.86 11.09 -1.40
CA LEU A 35 -1.87 10.02 -1.44
C LEU A 35 -2.28 8.93 -2.43
N GLU A 36 -3.55 8.52 -2.43
CA GLU A 36 -4.07 7.52 -3.38
C GLU A 36 -3.85 7.98 -4.83
N ARG A 37 -4.18 9.24 -5.13
CA ARG A 37 -3.97 9.83 -6.46
C ARG A 37 -2.49 9.85 -6.83
N ALA A 38 -1.62 10.28 -5.91
CA ALA A 38 -0.19 10.35 -6.17
C ALA A 38 0.43 8.95 -6.41
N LEU A 39 -0.05 7.91 -5.72
CA LEU A 39 0.38 6.53 -5.96
C LEU A 39 -0.03 6.05 -7.36
N ALA A 40 -1.29 6.29 -7.75
CA ALA A 40 -1.80 5.92 -9.07
C ALA A 40 -1.05 6.61 -10.21
N GLU A 41 -0.83 7.92 -10.11
CA GLU A 41 -0.06 8.68 -11.10
C GLU A 41 1.36 8.11 -11.28
N ARG A 42 2.03 7.75 -10.16
CA ARG A 42 3.37 7.15 -10.19
C ARG A 42 3.37 5.74 -10.74
N GLU A 43 2.34 4.94 -10.47
CA GLU A 43 2.18 3.59 -11.01
C GLU A 43 2.13 3.58 -12.53
N LEU A 44 1.24 4.41 -13.09
CA LEU A 44 1.01 4.51 -14.52
C LEU A 44 2.24 5.11 -15.23
N SER A 45 2.87 6.11 -14.60
CA SER A 45 4.05 6.78 -15.17
C SER A 45 5.32 5.92 -15.13
N TYR A 46 5.43 4.94 -14.22
CA TYR A 46 6.67 4.19 -14.03
C TYR A 46 7.10 3.40 -15.26
N ARG A 47 6.15 2.75 -15.94
CA ARG A 47 6.39 2.03 -17.21
C ARG A 47 5.49 2.50 -18.36
N GLY A 48 4.76 3.60 -18.16
CA GLY A 48 3.81 4.12 -19.15
C GLY A 48 2.67 3.14 -19.47
N LEU A 49 2.29 2.32 -18.49
CA LEU A 49 1.23 1.31 -18.64
C LEU A 49 -0.11 1.91 -18.22
N THR A 50 -1.18 1.49 -18.89
CA THR A 50 -2.55 1.85 -18.48
C THR A 50 -3.02 0.95 -17.33
N GLU A 51 -4.08 1.36 -16.62
CA GLU A 51 -4.70 0.50 -15.60
C GLU A 51 -5.13 -0.85 -16.20
N ASP A 52 -5.71 -0.83 -17.40
CA ASP A 52 -6.06 -2.02 -18.19
C ASP A 52 -4.87 -2.96 -18.39
N ASP A 53 -3.68 -2.43 -18.68
CA ASP A 53 -2.48 -3.23 -18.86
C ASP A 53 -2.02 -3.86 -17.55
N LEU A 54 -2.08 -3.11 -16.44
CA LEU A 54 -1.72 -3.61 -15.11
C LEU A 54 -2.63 -4.75 -14.69
N GLU A 55 -3.94 -4.61 -14.93
CA GLU A 55 -4.94 -5.62 -14.63
C GLU A 55 -4.77 -6.87 -15.51
N LYS A 56 -4.72 -6.71 -16.84
CA LYS A 56 -4.56 -7.84 -17.78
C LYS A 56 -3.27 -8.61 -17.53
N ARG A 57 -2.20 -7.92 -17.17
CA ARG A 57 -0.89 -8.52 -16.91
C ARG A 57 -0.70 -8.93 -15.44
N GLN A 58 -1.71 -8.73 -14.60
CA GLN A 58 -1.71 -9.07 -13.17
C GLN A 58 -0.45 -8.53 -12.46
N LEU A 59 -0.14 -7.27 -12.71
CA LEU A 59 1.03 -6.61 -12.12
C LEU A 59 0.70 -6.12 -10.70
N ILE A 60 1.73 -6.07 -9.87
CA ILE A 60 1.75 -5.40 -8.59
C ILE A 60 2.88 -4.37 -8.60
N THR A 61 2.58 -3.18 -8.08
CA THR A 61 3.57 -2.13 -7.87
C THR A 61 3.87 -2.01 -6.39
N ILE A 62 5.15 -2.10 -6.05
CA ILE A 62 5.64 -1.97 -4.67
C ILE A 62 6.16 -0.55 -4.49
N PHE A 63 5.56 0.16 -3.54
CA PHE A 63 5.95 1.53 -3.21
C PHE A 63 6.73 1.58 -1.90
N ARG A 64 7.73 2.44 -1.86
CA ARG A 64 8.28 2.96 -0.61
C ARG A 64 7.72 4.36 -0.40
N VAL A 65 6.91 4.50 0.65
CA VAL A 65 6.29 5.78 1.01
C VAL A 65 6.90 6.27 2.31
N ARG A 66 7.41 7.50 2.30
CA ARG A 66 7.92 8.20 3.48
C ARG A 66 7.14 9.50 3.68
N ARG A 67 6.66 9.74 4.90
CA ARG A 67 6.07 11.03 5.26
C ARG A 67 7.18 11.97 5.72
N VAL A 68 7.33 13.11 5.05
CA VAL A 68 8.30 14.15 5.39
C VAL A 68 7.51 15.44 5.64
N GLY A 69 7.32 15.77 6.92
CA GLY A 69 6.40 16.82 7.35
C GLY A 69 4.96 16.50 6.93
N ASN A 70 4.36 17.40 6.16
CA ASN A 70 3.01 17.23 5.60
C ASN A 70 2.98 16.58 4.20
N ASN A 71 4.14 16.27 3.62
CA ASN A 71 4.22 15.73 2.28
C ASN A 71 4.58 14.23 2.29
N TYR A 72 4.23 13.55 1.21
CA TYR A 72 4.63 12.17 0.96
C TYR A 72 5.75 12.14 -0.10
N GLN A 73 6.87 11.50 0.24
CA GLN A 73 7.88 11.09 -0.72
C GLN A 73 7.57 9.65 -1.13
N ILE A 74 7.26 9.48 -2.41
CA ILE A 74 6.83 8.21 -3.00
C ILE A 74 7.88 7.76 -4.00
N GLU A 75 8.38 6.55 -3.83
CA GLU A 75 9.32 5.87 -4.72
C GLU A 75 8.69 4.54 -5.15
N VAL A 76 8.71 4.27 -6.46
CA VAL A 76 8.37 2.93 -6.98
C VAL A 76 9.61 2.06 -6.84
N VAL A 77 9.52 1.03 -5.99
CA VAL A 77 10.63 0.09 -5.72
C VAL A 77 10.64 -1.01 -6.76
N ASP A 78 9.47 -1.51 -7.14
CA ASP A 78 9.34 -2.58 -8.12
C ASP A 78 7.96 -2.52 -8.78
N GLN A 79 7.87 -3.04 -10.01
CA GLN A 79 6.61 -3.31 -10.69
C GLN A 79 6.78 -4.63 -11.46
N ARG A 80 6.08 -5.66 -10.99
CA ARG A 80 6.28 -7.05 -11.43
C ARG A 80 4.98 -7.84 -11.42
N PRO A 81 4.92 -9.00 -12.10
CA PRO A 81 3.78 -9.91 -11.95
C PRO A 81 3.57 -10.31 -10.49
N ARG A 82 2.31 -10.43 -10.10
CA ARG A 82 1.89 -10.96 -8.81
C ARG A 82 2.44 -12.38 -8.64
N ARG A 83 2.94 -12.65 -7.44
CA ARG A 83 3.42 -13.96 -7.00
C ARG A 83 2.44 -14.52 -5.97
N PRO A 84 2.37 -15.85 -5.81
CA PRO A 84 1.62 -16.45 -4.71
C PRO A 84 2.13 -15.92 -3.36
N GLY A 85 1.26 -15.26 -2.59
CA GLY A 85 1.58 -14.69 -1.29
C GLY A 85 1.89 -13.19 -1.27
N ASP A 86 1.83 -12.49 -2.42
CA ASP A 86 1.70 -11.02 -2.44
C ASP A 86 0.34 -10.53 -1.90
#